data_AF-A0A7R6PZ46-F1
#
_entry.id   AF-A0A7R6PZ46-F1
#
_cell.length_a   1.000
_cell.length_b   1.000
_cell.length_c   1.000
_cell.angle_alpha   90.00
_cell.angle_beta   90.00
_cell.angle_gamma   90.00
#
_symmetry.space_group_name_H-M   'P 1'
#
loop_
_entity.id
_entity.type
_entity.pdbx_description
1 polymer ?
#
loop_
_entity_poly.entity_id
_entity_poly.type
_entity_poly.pdbx_seq_one_letter_code
_entity_poly.pdbx_strand_id
1 'polypeptide(L)'
;MLSFLKIQNLAIADDISLEIPEGFTVLTGETGAGKSIVVDAIALLSGARAYRELIRTGEDKAVVEGIFENLSEETVNMLKQMDIETDGSLTVKRVILKNGKNRVFLNDRLTTLSFLEEIGKKLVEIHSQNDQIQLLNTENHLNYLDIFGSHSSLLQKVNIQHQKVMKEKEKLKKLNISEKEKNQRIDMLKFQISEIKELNLKENEIEELTEKKKFLKNIEKIKENIDIASEILNSEPSLFEQIKNLQRAIESLAGYRENLKVYSEEISNFLNNLKEIDLELGEITYSLESEDLSLDQIENRLYQIEKIQNKYGDSYEEIMEFLKNAEEELSTLEELNFKLKEQRQRVIEETKKYLELAVELSKKRKLTAKKFEKKLTEELKQLAMENVVIDFRISSKNIPEKEEEILNFNTGENGIDSGEIFISPNIGEEPKPLAKIASGGELSRVMLAIKVLTHEDVNKLTVFDEIDTGIGGETAFYIGEKLKKLSQNRQVLCVTHLAQIASKADNHFYIEKIVFEGRTKTMIKLLNKEDRVKEIARMLGGDRFSKTSLNHAKELLGGING
;
A
#
# COMPACT_ATOMS: atom_id res chain seq x y z
N MET A 1 -21.55 24.69 -5.53
CA MET A 1 -22.99 25.03 -5.40
C MET A 1 -23.68 24.86 -6.75
N LEU A 2 -24.96 24.48 -6.79
CA LEU A 2 -25.75 24.38 -8.01
C LEU A 2 -26.45 25.73 -8.27
N SER A 3 -26.05 26.43 -9.33
CA SER A 3 -26.61 27.75 -9.69
C SER A 3 -27.76 27.65 -10.70
N PHE A 4 -27.74 26.60 -11.55
CA PHE A 4 -28.75 26.41 -12.58
C PHE A 4 -29.13 24.92 -12.72
N LEU A 5 -30.42 24.66 -12.95
CA LEU A 5 -30.96 23.34 -13.24
C LEU A 5 -31.98 23.42 -14.39
N LYS A 6 -31.74 22.62 -15.43
CA LYS A 6 -32.65 22.43 -16.55
C LYS A 6 -33.08 20.98 -16.67
N ILE A 7 -34.38 20.78 -16.84
CA ILE A 7 -35.02 19.47 -16.92
C ILE A 7 -35.92 19.46 -18.15
N GLN A 8 -35.65 18.55 -19.09
CA GLN A 8 -36.47 18.36 -20.29
C GLN A 8 -36.96 16.92 -20.35
N ASN A 9 -38.26 16.75 -20.57
CA ASN A 9 -38.92 15.45 -20.80
C ASN A 9 -38.67 14.41 -19.69
N LEU A 10 -38.61 14.83 -18.42
CA LEU A 10 -38.39 13.96 -17.26
C LEU A 10 -39.70 13.80 -16.48
N ALA A 11 -40.24 12.57 -16.43
CA ALA A 11 -41.51 12.24 -15.79
C ALA A 11 -42.65 13.18 -16.24
N ILE A 12 -43.22 13.98 -15.34
CA ILE A 12 -44.26 14.97 -15.66
C ILE A 12 -43.71 16.38 -15.99
N ALA A 13 -42.39 16.58 -16.00
CA ALA A 13 -41.74 17.80 -16.47
C ALA A 13 -41.58 17.79 -18.00
N ASP A 14 -41.98 18.90 -18.63
CA ASP A 14 -41.87 19.13 -20.07
C ASP A 14 -40.56 19.87 -20.38
N ASP A 15 -40.49 21.15 -20.04
CA ASP A 15 -39.25 21.94 -20.01
C ASP A 15 -39.28 22.85 -18.78
N ILE A 16 -38.31 22.67 -17.88
CA ILE A 16 -38.17 23.42 -16.64
C ILE A 16 -36.75 23.98 -16.61
N SER A 17 -36.62 25.27 -16.31
CA SER A 17 -35.34 25.93 -16.08
C SER A 17 -35.42 26.71 -14.76
N LEU A 18 -34.49 26.44 -13.85
CA LEU A 18 -34.43 27.02 -12.51
C LEU A 18 -33.06 27.65 -12.28
N GLU A 19 -33.06 28.92 -11.89
CA GLU A 19 -31.91 29.54 -11.23
C GLU A 19 -32.05 29.31 -9.73
N ILE A 20 -31.10 28.60 -9.11
CA ILE A 20 -31.18 28.19 -7.71
C ILE A 20 -30.25 29.08 -6.89
N PRO A 21 -30.79 29.97 -6.03
CA PRO A 21 -29.94 30.84 -5.22
C PRO A 21 -29.19 30.06 -4.14
N GLU A 22 -28.18 30.71 -3.56
CA GLU A 22 -27.47 30.21 -2.39
C GLU A 22 -28.34 30.24 -1.11
N GLY A 23 -27.85 29.61 -0.05
CA GLY A 23 -28.52 29.55 1.25
C GLY A 23 -29.54 28.41 1.37
N PHE A 24 -30.58 28.64 2.16
CA PHE A 24 -31.62 27.64 2.41
C PHE A 24 -32.80 27.81 1.46
N THR A 25 -32.97 26.85 0.54
CA THR A 25 -34.04 26.82 -0.45
C THR A 25 -35.05 25.73 -0.11
N VAL A 26 -36.34 26.04 -0.16
CA VAL A 26 -37.43 25.06 0.03
C VAL A 26 -38.27 24.88 -1.23
N LEU A 27 -38.68 23.63 -1.45
CA LEU A 27 -39.64 23.25 -2.48
C LEU A 27 -40.97 22.84 -1.81
N THR A 28 -42.04 23.61 -2.04
CA THR A 28 -43.40 23.31 -1.57
C THR A 28 -44.36 23.15 -2.74
N GLY A 29 -45.63 22.82 -2.46
CA GLY A 29 -46.64 22.57 -3.48
C GLY A 29 -47.48 21.33 -3.19
N GLU A 30 -48.35 20.97 -4.13
CA GLU A 30 -49.22 19.79 -3.99
C GLU A 30 -48.41 18.49 -3.95
N THR A 31 -48.90 17.49 -3.21
CA THR A 31 -48.29 16.15 -3.18
C THR A 31 -48.33 15.54 -4.58
N GLY A 32 -47.19 14.98 -5.02
CA GLY A 32 -47.03 14.45 -6.37
C GLY A 32 -46.96 15.51 -7.49
N ALA A 33 -46.80 16.82 -7.18
CA ALA A 33 -46.70 17.93 -8.16
C ALA A 33 -45.38 18.04 -8.94
N GLY A 34 -44.37 17.25 -8.57
CA GLY A 34 -43.05 17.28 -9.21
C GLY A 34 -41.91 17.73 -8.31
N LYS A 35 -42.13 17.84 -6.99
CA LYS A 35 -41.05 18.02 -5.98
C LYS A 35 -39.95 16.96 -6.14
N SER A 36 -40.34 15.69 -6.24
CA SER A 36 -39.41 14.58 -6.46
C SER A 36 -38.66 14.68 -7.79
N ILE A 37 -39.22 15.34 -8.82
CA ILE A 37 -38.55 15.49 -10.12
C ILE A 37 -37.29 16.34 -10.00
N VAL A 38 -37.33 17.38 -9.16
CA VAL A 38 -36.15 18.21 -8.90
C VAL A 38 -35.07 17.41 -8.17
N VAL A 39 -35.46 16.63 -7.15
CA VAL A 39 -34.55 15.75 -6.41
C VAL A 39 -33.97 14.66 -7.33
N ASP A 40 -34.79 14.02 -8.14
CA ASP A 40 -34.40 13.00 -9.11
C ASP A 40 -33.46 13.57 -10.17
N ALA A 41 -33.74 14.79 -10.66
CA ALA A 41 -32.86 15.48 -11.60
C ALA A 41 -31.49 15.78 -10.98
N ILE A 42 -31.46 16.26 -9.75
CA ILE A 42 -30.21 16.50 -9.00
C ILE A 42 -29.46 15.18 -8.76
N ALA A 43 -30.16 14.08 -8.43
CA ALA A 43 -29.58 12.75 -8.30
C ALA A 43 -28.97 12.25 -9.63
N LEU A 44 -29.64 12.53 -10.74
CA LEU A 44 -29.13 12.22 -12.07
C LEU A 44 -27.86 13.01 -12.40
N LEU A 45 -27.76 14.27 -11.95
CA LEU A 45 -26.54 15.08 -12.08
C LEU A 45 -25.41 14.62 -11.14
N SER A 46 -25.71 13.93 -10.04
CA SER A 46 -24.70 13.34 -9.14
C SER A 46 -24.27 11.92 -9.54
N GLY A 47 -24.79 11.37 -10.64
CA GLY A 47 -24.41 10.06 -11.16
C GLY A 47 -25.31 8.88 -10.74
N ALA A 48 -26.47 9.13 -10.10
CA ALA A 48 -27.43 8.08 -9.75
C ALA A 48 -27.90 7.28 -10.98
N ARG A 49 -28.41 6.06 -10.83
CA ARG A 49 -28.87 5.28 -12.00
C ARG A 49 -30.11 5.92 -12.64
N ALA A 50 -30.15 5.91 -13.97
CA ALA A 50 -31.29 6.38 -14.75
C ALA A 50 -32.15 5.18 -15.20
N TYR A 51 -33.45 5.28 -15.00
CA TYR A 51 -34.44 4.30 -15.45
C TYR A 51 -35.23 4.86 -16.64
N ARG A 52 -35.70 3.99 -17.55
CA ARG A 52 -36.42 4.43 -18.75
C ARG A 52 -37.78 5.02 -18.42
N GLU A 53 -38.36 4.59 -17.31
CA GLU A 53 -39.60 5.03 -16.70
C GLU A 53 -39.56 6.52 -16.30
N LEU A 54 -38.36 7.09 -16.15
CA LEU A 54 -38.18 8.53 -15.93
C LEU A 54 -38.38 9.36 -17.20
N ILE A 55 -38.39 8.75 -18.40
CA ILE A 55 -38.64 9.50 -19.64
C ILE A 55 -40.15 9.79 -19.72
N ARG A 56 -40.49 11.07 -19.96
CA ARG A 56 -41.86 11.52 -20.14
C ARG A 56 -42.57 10.70 -21.22
N THR A 57 -43.81 10.29 -20.95
CA THR A 57 -44.62 9.51 -21.89
C THR A 57 -44.78 10.24 -23.23
N GLY A 58 -44.44 9.56 -24.32
CA GLY A 58 -44.51 10.10 -25.68
C GLY A 58 -43.19 10.66 -26.21
N GLU A 59 -42.16 10.78 -25.36
CA GLU A 59 -40.86 11.31 -25.72
C GLU A 59 -39.81 10.20 -25.96
N ASP A 60 -38.79 10.51 -26.77
CA ASP A 60 -37.71 9.57 -27.11
C ASP A 60 -36.48 9.71 -26.21
N LYS A 61 -36.37 10.84 -25.49
CA LYS A 61 -35.26 11.15 -24.60
C LYS A 61 -35.68 12.09 -23.46
N ALA A 62 -34.97 11.99 -22.34
CA ALA A 62 -34.96 12.97 -21.27
C ALA A 62 -33.56 13.63 -21.17
N VAL A 63 -33.51 14.91 -20.83
CA VAL A 63 -32.26 15.66 -20.64
C VAL A 63 -32.30 16.37 -19.30
N VAL A 64 -31.25 16.21 -18.52
CA VAL A 64 -31.02 16.99 -17.29
C VAL A 64 -29.68 17.68 -17.43
N GLU A 65 -29.65 18.98 -17.15
CA GLU A 65 -28.47 19.82 -17.25
C GLU A 65 -28.38 20.71 -16.02
N GLY A 66 -27.20 20.87 -15.45
CA GLY A 66 -26.99 21.75 -14.31
C GLY A 66 -25.61 22.34 -14.28
N ILE A 67 -25.52 23.55 -13.73
CA ILE A 67 -24.27 24.30 -13.61
C ILE A 67 -23.88 24.35 -12.14
N PHE A 68 -22.70 23.82 -11.85
CA PHE A 68 -22.08 23.88 -10.54
C PHE A 68 -20.98 24.92 -10.52
N GLU A 69 -21.02 25.83 -9.56
CA GLU A 69 -20.03 26.90 -9.35
C GLU A 69 -19.28 26.68 -8.03
N ASN A 70 -18.16 27.40 -7.85
CA ASN A 70 -17.33 27.37 -6.64
C ASN A 70 -16.82 25.96 -6.30
N LEU A 71 -16.28 25.26 -7.31
CA LEU A 71 -15.72 23.91 -7.14
C LEU A 71 -14.50 23.92 -6.21
N SER A 72 -14.30 22.82 -5.48
CA SER A 72 -13.09 22.63 -4.68
C SER A 72 -11.86 22.39 -5.57
N GLU A 73 -10.66 22.72 -5.06
CA GLU A 73 -9.40 22.47 -5.77
C GLU A 73 -9.22 21.00 -6.14
N GLU A 74 -9.65 20.09 -5.25
CA GLU A 74 -9.63 18.64 -5.49
C GLU A 74 -10.47 18.28 -6.73
N THR A 75 -11.71 18.77 -6.81
CA THR A 75 -12.59 18.53 -7.96
C THR A 75 -12.05 19.14 -9.25
N VAL A 76 -11.47 20.34 -9.19
CA VAL A 76 -10.82 20.98 -10.35
C VAL A 76 -9.63 20.13 -10.84
N ASN A 77 -8.83 19.57 -9.94
CA ASN A 77 -7.70 18.71 -10.29
C ASN A 77 -8.16 17.39 -10.92
N MET A 78 -9.24 16.77 -10.41
CA MET A 78 -9.84 15.57 -11.01
C MET A 78 -10.33 15.82 -12.44
N LEU A 79 -10.96 16.97 -12.69
CA LEU A 79 -11.41 17.37 -14.03
C LEU A 79 -10.23 17.53 -14.99
N LYS A 80 -9.16 18.20 -14.55
CA LYS A 80 -7.92 18.40 -15.35
C LYS A 80 -7.23 17.09 -15.72
N GLN A 81 -7.23 16.09 -14.83
CA GLN A 81 -6.65 14.77 -15.11
C GLN A 81 -7.36 14.03 -16.26
N MET A 82 -8.63 14.38 -16.53
CA MET A 82 -9.42 13.85 -17.64
C MET A 82 -9.49 14.83 -18.84
N ASP A 83 -8.59 15.81 -18.88
CA ASP A 83 -8.55 16.90 -19.88
C ASP A 83 -9.85 17.71 -19.97
N ILE A 84 -10.65 17.80 -18.90
CA ILE A 84 -11.87 18.63 -18.88
C ILE A 84 -11.48 20.04 -18.41
N GLU A 85 -11.57 21.01 -19.33
CA GLU A 85 -11.33 22.42 -19.02
C GLU A 85 -12.41 22.98 -18.11
N THR A 86 -12.01 23.79 -17.12
CA THR A 86 -12.91 24.44 -16.16
C THR A 86 -12.30 25.77 -15.71
N ASP A 87 -13.15 26.78 -15.56
CA ASP A 87 -12.86 28.10 -15.00
C ASP A 87 -13.25 28.20 -13.51
N GLY A 88 -13.51 27.06 -12.86
CA GLY A 88 -14.12 26.98 -11.53
C GLY A 88 -15.61 26.66 -11.56
N SER A 89 -16.20 26.53 -12.77
CA SER A 89 -17.54 26.00 -13.00
C SER A 89 -17.54 24.64 -13.71
N LEU A 90 -18.61 23.87 -13.50
CA LEU A 90 -18.85 22.59 -14.14
C LEU A 90 -20.30 22.50 -14.60
N THR A 91 -20.49 22.44 -15.91
CA THR A 91 -21.74 22.07 -16.54
C THR A 91 -21.81 20.55 -16.65
N VAL A 92 -22.79 19.97 -15.97
CA VAL A 92 -23.10 18.54 -16.04
C VAL A 92 -24.35 18.37 -16.89
N LYS A 93 -24.28 17.54 -17.93
CA LYS A 93 -25.43 17.23 -18.78
C LYS A 93 -25.59 15.74 -18.96
N ARG A 94 -26.79 15.25 -18.71
CA ARG A 94 -27.16 13.84 -18.81
C ARG A 94 -28.31 13.66 -19.78
N VAL A 95 -28.11 12.79 -20.77
CA VAL A 95 -29.11 12.45 -21.79
C VAL A 95 -29.47 10.98 -21.66
N ILE A 96 -30.73 10.72 -21.37
CA ILE A 96 -31.30 9.37 -21.20
C ILE A 96 -32.13 9.07 -22.44
N LEU A 97 -31.75 8.05 -23.21
CA LEU A 97 -32.46 7.65 -24.42
C LEU A 97 -33.40 6.47 -24.13
N LYS A 98 -34.54 6.42 -24.83
CA LYS A 98 -35.53 5.33 -24.70
C LYS A 98 -34.98 3.94 -25.02
N ASN A 99 -33.92 3.87 -25.84
CA ASN A 99 -33.19 2.62 -26.11
C ASN A 99 -32.28 2.17 -24.95
N GLY A 100 -32.27 2.88 -23.82
CA GLY A 100 -31.48 2.58 -22.62
C GLY A 100 -30.04 3.09 -22.65
N LYS A 101 -29.59 3.72 -23.74
CA LYS A 101 -28.28 4.37 -23.76
C LYS A 101 -28.33 5.66 -22.93
N ASN A 102 -27.34 5.82 -22.05
CA ASN A 102 -27.12 7.03 -21.28
C ASN A 102 -25.86 7.72 -21.82
N ARG A 103 -25.92 9.04 -22.01
CA ARG A 103 -24.76 9.86 -22.35
C ARG A 103 -24.56 10.90 -21.26
N VAL A 104 -23.32 11.07 -20.84
CA VAL A 104 -22.92 12.03 -19.82
C VAL A 104 -21.92 12.98 -20.45
N PHE A 105 -22.14 14.27 -20.24
CA PHE A 105 -21.25 15.34 -20.67
C PHE A 105 -20.85 16.19 -19.47
N LEU A 106 -19.56 16.52 -19.39
CA LEU A 106 -18.97 17.43 -18.42
C LEU A 106 -18.24 18.53 -19.20
N ASN A 107 -18.66 19.78 -19.08
CA ASN A 107 -18.17 20.91 -19.90
C ASN A 107 -18.03 20.52 -21.39
N ASP A 108 -19.13 20.03 -21.96
CA ASP A 108 -19.27 19.56 -23.34
C ASP A 108 -18.44 18.33 -23.76
N ARG A 109 -17.63 17.75 -22.87
CA ARG A 109 -16.90 16.50 -23.13
C ARG A 109 -17.70 15.27 -22.72
N LEU A 110 -17.79 14.29 -23.62
CA LEU A 110 -18.41 12.99 -23.34
C LEU A 110 -17.57 12.21 -22.32
N THR A 111 -18.21 11.70 -21.26
CA THR A 111 -17.55 10.92 -20.20
C THR A 111 -18.36 9.69 -19.80
N THR A 112 -17.85 8.91 -18.85
CA THR A 112 -18.50 7.72 -18.29
C THR A 112 -19.40 8.08 -17.09
N LEU A 113 -20.38 7.22 -16.81
CA LEU A 113 -21.22 7.36 -15.62
C LEU A 113 -20.41 7.16 -14.32
N SER A 114 -19.41 6.28 -14.33
CA SER A 114 -18.57 6.02 -13.16
C SER A 114 -17.79 7.26 -12.73
N PHE A 115 -17.25 8.01 -13.70
CA PHE A 115 -16.54 9.25 -13.41
C PHE A 115 -17.49 10.35 -12.91
N LEU A 116 -18.71 10.42 -13.47
CA LEU A 116 -19.75 11.31 -12.95
C LEU A 116 -20.14 10.95 -11.52
N GLU A 117 -20.25 9.67 -11.17
CA GLU A 117 -20.57 9.24 -9.82
C GLU A 117 -19.48 9.65 -8.82
N GLU A 118 -18.21 9.60 -9.22
CA GLU A 118 -17.07 10.02 -8.42
C GLU A 118 -17.09 11.54 -8.15
N ILE A 119 -17.30 12.34 -9.19
CA ILE A 119 -17.42 13.79 -9.07
C ILE A 119 -18.70 14.17 -8.31
N GLY A 120 -19.82 13.51 -8.62
CA GLY A 120 -21.13 13.78 -8.03
C GLY A 120 -21.13 13.67 -6.52
N LYS A 121 -20.37 12.70 -5.95
CA LYS A 121 -20.15 12.56 -4.50
C LYS A 121 -19.50 13.79 -3.85
N LYS A 122 -18.77 14.60 -4.62
CA LYS A 122 -18.15 15.86 -4.17
C LYS A 122 -19.07 17.07 -4.37
N LEU A 123 -19.99 17.02 -5.35
CA LEU A 123 -20.88 18.15 -5.69
C LEU A 123 -22.18 18.17 -4.89
N VAL A 124 -22.79 17.00 -4.69
CA VAL A 124 -24.15 16.86 -4.17
C VAL A 124 -24.20 15.78 -3.10
N GLU A 125 -24.92 16.05 -2.02
CA GLU A 125 -25.31 15.09 -1.00
C GLU A 125 -26.82 15.02 -0.95
N ILE A 126 -27.41 13.84 -1.16
CA ILE A 126 -28.87 13.66 -1.13
C ILE A 126 -29.22 12.77 0.05
N HIS A 127 -30.14 13.25 0.88
CA HIS A 127 -30.70 12.53 2.01
C HIS A 127 -32.18 12.27 1.73
N SER A 128 -32.44 11.16 1.03
CA SER A 128 -33.79 10.65 0.68
C SER A 128 -33.90 9.16 1.04
N GLN A 129 -35.10 8.56 0.91
CA GLN A 129 -35.34 7.15 1.22
C GLN A 129 -34.40 6.17 0.49
N ASN A 130 -33.92 6.51 -0.71
CA ASN A 130 -33.12 5.61 -1.55
C ASN A 130 -31.60 5.80 -1.39
N ASP A 131 -31.13 6.94 -0.84
CA ASP A 131 -29.71 7.35 -0.83
C ASP A 131 -29.05 7.33 0.56
N GLN A 132 -29.66 6.62 1.50
CA GLN A 132 -29.18 6.43 2.88
C GLN A 132 -27.77 5.80 2.98
N ILE A 133 -27.23 5.31 1.88
CA ILE A 133 -25.98 4.55 1.70
C ILE A 133 -24.76 5.21 2.37
N GLN A 134 -24.66 6.55 2.41
CA GLN A 134 -23.49 7.22 3.01
C GLN A 134 -23.43 7.14 4.53
N LEU A 135 -24.57 7.15 5.23
CA LEU A 135 -24.63 6.93 6.68
C LEU A 135 -24.55 5.44 7.03
N LEU A 136 -24.83 4.56 6.06
CA LEU A 136 -24.62 3.12 6.19
C LEU A 136 -23.15 2.74 6.04
N ASN A 137 -22.34 3.60 5.39
CA ASN A 137 -20.91 3.35 5.24
C ASN A 137 -20.18 3.66 6.55
N THR A 138 -19.80 2.59 7.26
CA THR A 138 -19.08 2.66 8.54
C THR A 138 -17.72 3.32 8.42
N GLU A 139 -17.11 3.34 7.23
CA GLU A 139 -15.83 4.03 7.00
C GLU A 139 -15.92 5.55 7.26
N ASN A 140 -17.09 6.15 7.02
CA ASN A 140 -17.31 7.59 7.22
C ASN A 140 -17.56 7.96 8.70
N HIS A 141 -17.92 7.01 9.56
CA HIS A 141 -18.25 7.31 10.96
C HIS A 141 -17.07 7.86 11.74
N LEU A 142 -15.87 7.32 11.52
CA LEU A 142 -14.65 7.86 12.13
C LEU A 142 -14.33 9.26 11.61
N ASN A 143 -14.60 9.53 10.33
CA ASN A 143 -14.39 10.85 9.76
C ASN A 143 -15.27 11.91 10.45
N TYR A 144 -16.57 11.62 10.67
CA TYR A 144 -17.44 12.50 11.44
C TYR A 144 -16.90 12.78 12.84
N LEU A 145 -16.39 11.74 13.50
CA LEU A 145 -15.80 11.87 14.83
C LEU A 145 -14.52 12.72 14.81
N ASP A 146 -13.66 12.51 13.82
CA ASP A 146 -12.39 13.22 13.66
C ASP A 146 -12.61 14.70 13.34
N ILE A 147 -13.61 15.03 12.52
CA ILE A 147 -13.97 16.43 12.21
C ILE A 147 -14.52 17.11 13.45
N PHE A 148 -15.47 16.46 14.14
CA PHE A 148 -16.02 16.98 15.39
C PHE A 148 -14.93 17.19 16.46
N GLY A 149 -13.96 16.27 16.54
CA GLY A 149 -12.82 16.34 17.45
C GLY A 149 -11.66 17.23 17.00
N SER A 150 -11.70 17.76 15.77
CA SER A 150 -10.59 18.47 15.13
C SER A 150 -9.28 17.66 15.07
N HIS A 151 -9.37 16.37 14.77
CA HIS A 151 -8.24 15.43 14.71
C HIS A 151 -7.51 15.39 13.36
N SER A 152 -7.92 16.21 12.39
CA SER A 152 -7.38 16.23 11.02
C SER A 152 -5.85 16.33 10.96
N SER A 153 -5.25 17.19 11.80
CA SER A 153 -3.79 17.36 11.86
C SER A 153 -3.05 16.10 12.36
N LEU A 154 -3.61 15.37 13.32
CA LEU A 154 -3.03 14.13 13.84
C LEU A 154 -3.25 12.98 12.86
N LEU A 155 -4.43 12.92 12.23
CA LEU A 155 -4.75 11.98 11.17
C LEU A 155 -3.77 12.11 9.99
N GLN A 156 -3.46 13.34 9.56
CA GLN A 156 -2.45 13.60 8.53
C GLN A 156 -1.06 13.09 8.94
N LYS A 157 -0.64 13.30 10.18
CA LYS A 157 0.64 12.75 10.68
C LYS A 157 0.66 11.23 10.64
N VAL A 158 -0.44 10.58 11.04
CA VAL A 158 -0.60 9.12 10.96
C VAL A 158 -0.49 8.63 9.51
N ASN A 159 -1.18 9.29 8.56
CA ASN A 159 -1.13 8.94 7.14
C ASN A 159 0.28 9.12 6.56
N ILE A 160 0.94 10.25 6.82
CA ILE A 160 2.34 10.48 6.38
C ILE A 160 3.26 9.36 6.90
N GLN A 161 3.10 8.97 8.17
CA GLN A 161 3.90 7.90 8.76
C GLN A 161 3.55 6.52 8.16
N HIS A 162 2.28 6.26 7.89
CA HIS A 162 1.83 5.07 7.16
C HIS A 162 2.51 4.95 5.78
N GLN A 163 2.53 6.04 5.01
CA GLN A 163 3.18 6.07 3.69
C GLN A 163 4.69 5.78 3.78
N LYS A 164 5.37 6.25 4.82
CA LYS A 164 6.78 5.89 5.07
C LYS A 164 6.95 4.40 5.35
N VAL A 165 6.13 3.82 6.22
CA VAL A 165 6.14 2.38 6.51
C VAL A 165 5.94 1.58 5.22
N MET A 166 4.97 1.96 4.39
CA MET A 166 4.71 1.28 3.11
C MET A 166 5.91 1.35 2.17
N LYS A 167 6.55 2.53 2.03
CA LYS A 167 7.78 2.68 1.24
C LYS A 167 8.92 1.78 1.74
N GLU A 168 9.14 1.71 3.05
CA GLU A 168 10.19 0.85 3.61
C GLU A 168 9.87 -0.64 3.47
N LYS A 169 8.59 -1.02 3.56
CA LYS A 169 8.12 -2.40 3.28
C LYS A 169 8.29 -2.78 1.81
N GLU A 170 8.05 -1.86 0.88
CA GLU A 170 8.31 -2.10 -0.54
C GLU A 170 9.79 -2.32 -0.84
N LYS A 171 10.68 -1.52 -0.22
CA LYS A 171 12.14 -1.73 -0.31
C LYS A 171 12.54 -3.09 0.24
N LEU A 172 11.99 -3.47 1.41
CA LEU A 172 12.23 -4.78 2.01
C LEU A 172 11.76 -5.92 1.09
N LYS A 173 10.59 -5.79 0.47
CA LYS A 173 10.05 -6.78 -0.48
C LYS A 173 10.95 -6.97 -1.70
N LYS A 174 11.57 -5.90 -2.21
CA LYS A 174 12.54 -5.96 -3.32
C LYS A 174 13.85 -6.67 -2.94
N LEU A 175 14.24 -6.63 -1.67
CA LEU A 175 15.44 -7.31 -1.15
C LEU A 175 15.18 -8.78 -0.77
N ASN A 176 13.92 -9.18 -0.61
CA ASN A 176 13.55 -10.49 -0.11
C ASN A 176 13.49 -11.53 -1.25
N ILE A 177 14.67 -11.99 -1.68
CA ILE A 177 14.86 -13.26 -2.40
C ILE A 177 15.05 -14.35 -1.34
N SER A 178 14.46 -15.53 -1.55
CA SER A 178 14.46 -16.73 -0.70
C SER A 178 15.54 -16.76 0.42
N GLU A 179 15.22 -16.19 1.58
CA GLU A 179 16.14 -16.04 2.72
C GLU A 179 16.67 -17.39 3.22
N LYS A 180 15.83 -18.42 3.15
CA LYS A 180 16.18 -19.77 3.59
C LYS A 180 17.25 -20.40 2.71
N GLU A 181 17.10 -20.35 1.39
CA GLU A 181 18.10 -20.87 0.45
C GLU A 181 19.39 -20.07 0.52
N LYS A 182 19.28 -18.75 0.73
CA LYS A 182 20.43 -17.87 0.87
C LYS A 182 21.26 -18.16 2.12
N ASN A 183 20.62 -18.29 3.29
CA ASN A 183 21.35 -18.60 4.52
C ASN A 183 22.01 -19.99 4.45
N GLN A 184 21.32 -20.98 3.87
CA GLN A 184 21.92 -22.29 3.61
C GLN A 184 23.14 -22.21 2.69
N ARG A 185 23.08 -21.36 1.65
CA ARG A 185 24.22 -21.12 0.75
C ARG A 185 25.40 -20.45 1.47
N ILE A 186 25.14 -19.45 2.31
CA ILE A 186 26.17 -18.80 3.14
C ILE A 186 26.87 -19.81 4.04
N ASP A 187 26.10 -20.64 4.76
CA ASP A 187 26.67 -21.64 5.67
C ASP A 187 27.51 -22.68 4.91
N MET A 188 27.04 -23.10 3.74
CA MET A 188 27.77 -24.03 2.87
C MET A 188 29.08 -23.42 2.36
N LEU A 189 29.05 -22.18 1.83
CA LEU A 189 30.25 -21.49 1.34
C LEU A 189 31.27 -21.29 2.46
N LYS A 190 30.83 -20.91 3.67
CA LYS A 190 31.71 -20.78 4.84
C LYS A 190 32.43 -22.08 5.16
N PHE A 191 31.70 -23.20 5.15
CA PHE A 191 32.26 -24.52 5.38
C PHE A 191 33.29 -24.91 4.31
N GLN A 192 32.96 -24.69 3.03
CA GLN A 192 33.86 -25.00 1.91
C GLN A 192 35.14 -24.17 1.95
N ILE A 193 35.02 -22.86 2.22
CA ILE A 193 36.16 -21.94 2.36
C ILE A 193 37.04 -22.34 3.55
N SER A 194 36.44 -22.67 4.70
CA SER A 194 37.23 -23.12 5.86
C SER A 194 37.95 -24.43 5.57
N GLU A 195 37.30 -25.40 4.90
CA GLU A 195 37.89 -26.70 4.59
C GLU A 195 39.12 -26.55 3.67
N ILE A 196 39.06 -25.67 2.67
CA ILE A 196 40.19 -25.40 1.76
C ILE A 196 41.31 -24.62 2.48
N LYS A 197 40.96 -23.60 3.27
CA LYS A 197 41.96 -22.78 3.99
C LYS A 197 42.71 -23.56 5.07
N GLU A 198 42.02 -24.48 5.76
CA GLU A 198 42.65 -25.35 6.76
C GLU A 198 43.67 -26.32 6.15
N LEU A 199 43.47 -26.76 4.89
CA LEU A 199 44.45 -27.59 4.19
C LEU A 199 45.79 -26.85 4.01
N ASN A 200 45.75 -25.53 3.86
CA ASN A 200 46.91 -24.66 3.62
C ASN A 200 47.83 -25.21 2.51
N LEU A 201 47.21 -25.55 1.37
CA LEU A 201 47.88 -26.12 0.20
C LEU A 201 48.80 -25.07 -0.43
N LYS A 202 50.05 -25.46 -0.71
CA LYS A 202 51.02 -24.59 -1.39
C LYS A 202 51.09 -24.90 -2.89
N GLU A 203 51.49 -23.90 -3.66
CA GLU A 203 51.84 -24.06 -5.07
C GLU A 203 52.96 -25.10 -5.22
N ASN A 204 52.83 -25.98 -6.22
CA ASN A 204 53.72 -27.11 -6.50
C ASN A 204 53.87 -28.19 -5.40
N GLU A 205 53.14 -28.10 -4.28
CA GLU A 205 53.24 -29.07 -3.18
C GLU A 205 52.87 -30.50 -3.63
N ILE A 206 51.88 -30.60 -4.52
CA ILE A 206 51.41 -31.89 -5.05
C ILE A 206 52.50 -32.55 -5.88
N GLU A 207 53.13 -31.82 -6.80
CA GLU A 207 54.21 -32.36 -7.62
C GLU A 207 55.41 -32.76 -6.75
N GLU A 208 55.85 -31.89 -5.85
CA GLU A 208 56.98 -32.16 -4.95
C GLU A 208 56.77 -33.41 -4.09
N LEU A 209 55.58 -33.56 -3.48
CA LEU A 209 55.27 -34.72 -2.65
C LEU A 209 55.14 -36.00 -3.48
N THR A 210 54.66 -35.90 -4.72
CA THR A 210 54.52 -37.04 -5.63
C THR A 210 55.90 -37.55 -6.10
N GLU A 211 56.81 -36.64 -6.43
CA GLU A 211 58.20 -36.97 -6.76
C GLU A 211 58.92 -37.60 -5.56
N LYS A 212 58.79 -36.98 -4.37
CA LYS A 212 59.37 -37.53 -3.12
C LYS A 212 58.80 -38.90 -2.79
N LYS A 213 57.49 -39.12 -2.94
CA LYS A 213 56.87 -40.45 -2.75
C LYS A 213 57.45 -41.50 -3.70
N LYS A 214 57.64 -41.14 -4.98
CA LYS A 214 58.23 -42.03 -5.98
C LYS A 214 59.68 -42.38 -5.64
N PHE A 215 60.45 -41.40 -5.16
CA PHE A 215 61.82 -41.62 -4.69
C PHE A 215 61.85 -42.57 -3.49
N LEU A 216 61.07 -42.28 -2.44
CA LEU A 216 61.04 -43.07 -1.20
C LEU A 216 60.54 -44.50 -1.41
N LYS A 217 59.56 -44.72 -2.29
CA LYS A 217 59.08 -46.08 -2.61
C LYS A 217 60.18 -46.96 -3.23
N ASN A 218 61.18 -46.35 -3.85
CA ASN A 218 62.29 -47.05 -4.48
C ASN A 218 63.60 -46.98 -3.65
N ILE A 219 63.58 -46.40 -2.44
CA ILE A 219 64.81 -46.10 -1.69
C ILE A 219 65.61 -47.35 -1.32
N GLU A 220 64.95 -48.42 -0.88
CA GLU A 220 65.62 -49.68 -0.55
C GLU A 220 66.30 -50.30 -1.77
N LYS A 221 65.60 -50.27 -2.91
CA LYS A 221 66.14 -50.77 -4.19
C LYS A 221 67.30 -49.89 -4.68
N ILE A 222 67.23 -48.58 -4.47
CA ILE A 222 68.33 -47.65 -4.81
C ILE A 222 69.54 -47.96 -3.93
N LYS A 223 69.37 -48.08 -2.60
CA LYS A 223 70.44 -48.45 -1.65
C LYS A 223 71.08 -49.79 -2.02
N GLU A 224 70.28 -50.84 -2.22
CA GLU A 224 70.76 -52.17 -2.60
C GLU A 224 71.63 -52.13 -3.87
N ASN A 225 71.21 -51.39 -4.91
CA ASN A 225 71.99 -51.30 -6.15
C ASN A 225 73.25 -50.43 -6.01
N ILE A 226 73.24 -49.41 -5.16
CA ILE A 226 74.43 -48.61 -4.85
C ILE A 226 75.43 -49.43 -4.03
N ASP A 227 74.95 -50.23 -3.08
CA ASP A 227 75.79 -51.14 -2.28
C ASP A 227 76.43 -52.21 -3.17
N ILE A 228 75.66 -52.82 -4.09
CA ILE A 228 76.19 -53.76 -5.10
C ILE A 228 77.26 -53.08 -5.96
N ALA A 229 77.02 -51.84 -6.43
CA ALA A 229 77.99 -51.11 -7.25
C ALA A 229 79.28 -50.81 -6.47
N SER A 230 79.15 -50.38 -5.22
CA SER A 230 80.28 -50.11 -4.32
C SER A 230 81.05 -51.39 -3.97
N GLU A 231 80.36 -52.51 -3.80
CA GLU A 231 80.96 -53.82 -3.54
C GLU A 231 81.74 -54.32 -4.77
N ILE A 232 81.22 -54.16 -5.99
CA ILE A 232 81.95 -54.51 -7.23
C ILE A 232 83.26 -53.72 -7.34
N LEU A 233 83.25 -52.44 -6.93
CA LEU A 233 84.44 -51.59 -6.99
C LEU A 233 85.48 -51.98 -5.93
N ASN A 234 85.04 -52.38 -4.74
CA ASN A 234 85.90 -52.50 -3.55
C ASN A 234 86.16 -53.93 -3.02
N SER A 235 85.36 -54.93 -3.40
CA SER A 235 85.46 -56.33 -2.89
C SER A 235 86.70 -57.08 -3.36
N GLU A 236 87.32 -57.94 -2.55
CA GLU A 236 88.56 -58.65 -2.94
C GLU A 236 88.32 -59.80 -3.95
N PRO A 237 89.06 -59.85 -5.08
CA PRO A 237 90.05 -58.87 -5.55
C PRO A 237 89.38 -57.64 -6.18
N SER A 238 89.67 -56.44 -5.68
CA SER A 238 88.92 -55.23 -6.06
C SER A 238 89.14 -54.87 -7.52
N LEU A 239 88.10 -54.34 -8.17
CA LEU A 239 88.24 -53.87 -9.55
C LEU A 239 89.35 -52.82 -9.65
N PHE A 240 89.47 -51.97 -8.61
CA PHE A 240 90.59 -51.04 -8.46
C PHE A 240 91.95 -51.76 -8.45
N GLU A 241 92.13 -52.84 -7.67
CA GLU A 241 93.37 -53.61 -7.64
C GLU A 241 93.65 -54.34 -8.93
N GLN A 242 92.64 -54.92 -9.56
CA GLN A 242 92.78 -55.62 -10.84
C GLN A 242 93.23 -54.66 -11.95
N ILE A 243 92.61 -53.47 -12.04
CA ILE A 243 92.98 -52.44 -13.01
C ILE A 243 94.36 -51.84 -12.67
N LYS A 244 94.69 -51.66 -11.38
CA LYS A 244 96.02 -51.20 -10.95
C LYS A 244 97.11 -52.23 -11.28
N ASN A 245 96.81 -53.52 -11.18
CA ASN A 245 97.70 -54.60 -11.60
C ASN A 245 97.87 -54.64 -13.12
N LEU A 246 96.79 -54.41 -13.88
CA LEU A 246 96.85 -54.23 -15.33
C LEU A 246 97.73 -53.03 -15.72
N GLN A 247 97.55 -51.89 -15.05
CA GLN A 247 98.38 -50.70 -15.22
C GLN A 247 99.86 -51.03 -15.00
N ARG A 248 100.20 -51.64 -13.85
CA ARG A 248 101.58 -52.05 -13.51
C ARG A 248 102.17 -53.02 -14.53
N ALA A 249 101.38 -53.97 -15.02
CA ALA A 249 101.83 -54.92 -16.03
C ALA A 249 102.19 -54.20 -17.34
N ILE A 250 101.36 -53.26 -17.80
CA ILE A 250 101.63 -52.49 -19.01
C ILE A 250 102.79 -51.50 -18.81
N GLU A 251 102.85 -50.84 -17.65
CA GLU A 251 103.94 -49.93 -17.28
C GLU A 251 105.29 -50.64 -17.27
N SER A 252 105.35 -51.88 -16.77
CA SER A 252 106.57 -52.71 -16.78
C SER A 252 107.07 -53.03 -18.20
N LEU A 253 106.18 -53.03 -19.20
CA LEU A 253 106.50 -53.25 -20.61
C LEU A 253 106.94 -51.95 -21.31
N ALA A 254 106.64 -50.78 -20.74
CA ALA A 254 106.99 -49.48 -21.32
C ALA A 254 108.51 -49.28 -21.43
N GLY A 255 109.31 -49.96 -20.60
CA GLY A 255 110.78 -49.98 -20.72
C GLY A 255 111.31 -50.67 -21.98
N TYR A 256 110.50 -51.51 -22.62
CA TYR A 256 110.85 -52.22 -23.87
C TYR A 256 110.22 -51.59 -25.12
N ARG A 257 109.09 -50.88 -24.97
CA ARG A 257 108.29 -50.28 -26.04
C ARG A 257 107.63 -48.98 -25.54
N GLU A 258 108.15 -47.83 -25.98
CA GLU A 258 107.72 -46.50 -25.49
C GLU A 258 106.25 -46.17 -25.81
N ASN A 259 105.69 -46.73 -26.90
CA ASN A 259 104.29 -46.56 -27.28
C ASN A 259 103.29 -47.22 -26.30
N LEU A 260 103.74 -48.08 -25.38
CA LEU A 260 102.91 -48.67 -24.32
C LEU A 260 102.70 -47.74 -23.13
N LYS A 261 103.52 -46.69 -23.00
CA LYS A 261 103.41 -45.70 -21.92
C LYS A 261 102.07 -44.93 -21.97
N VAL A 262 101.60 -44.62 -23.17
CA VAL A 262 100.32 -43.93 -23.40
C VAL A 262 99.15 -44.73 -22.82
N TYR A 263 99.12 -46.05 -23.04
CA TYR A 263 98.06 -46.91 -22.51
C TYR A 263 98.10 -47.02 -20.97
N SER A 264 99.29 -46.98 -20.35
CA SER A 264 99.41 -46.94 -18.88
C SER A 264 98.86 -45.63 -18.29
N GLU A 265 99.09 -44.51 -18.96
CA GLU A 265 98.54 -43.19 -18.57
C GLU A 265 97.01 -43.15 -18.76
N GLU A 266 96.49 -43.72 -19.85
CA GLU A 266 95.05 -43.86 -20.07
C GLU A 266 94.37 -44.71 -18.98
N ILE A 267 94.97 -45.84 -18.59
CA ILE A 267 94.46 -46.68 -17.51
C ILE A 267 94.50 -45.94 -16.15
N SER A 268 95.52 -45.13 -15.92
CA SER A 268 95.60 -44.28 -14.72
C SER A 268 94.47 -43.25 -14.65
N ASN A 269 94.13 -42.63 -15.79
CA ASN A 269 93.02 -41.68 -15.86
C ASN A 269 91.67 -42.39 -15.65
N PHE A 270 91.49 -43.57 -16.23
CA PHE A 270 90.31 -44.39 -16.00
C PHE A 270 90.14 -44.77 -14.51
N LEU A 271 91.23 -45.12 -13.82
CA LEU A 271 91.23 -45.36 -12.38
C LEU A 271 90.80 -44.14 -11.56
N ASN A 272 91.18 -42.93 -11.98
CA ASN A 272 90.76 -41.71 -11.29
C ASN A 272 89.26 -41.44 -11.48
N ASN A 273 88.75 -41.60 -12.71
CA ASN A 273 87.31 -41.44 -12.98
C ASN A 273 86.47 -42.46 -12.19
N LEU A 274 86.93 -43.71 -12.08
CA LEU A 274 86.24 -44.72 -11.26
C LEU A 274 86.22 -44.36 -9.77
N LYS A 275 87.27 -43.71 -9.24
CA LYS A 275 87.28 -43.24 -7.85
C LYS A 275 86.33 -42.07 -7.63
N GLU A 276 86.19 -41.18 -8.59
CA GLU A 276 85.21 -40.10 -8.53
C GLU A 276 83.78 -40.67 -8.46
N ILE A 277 83.48 -41.67 -9.29
CA ILE A 277 82.18 -42.36 -9.26
C ILE A 277 81.95 -43.06 -7.90
N ASP A 278 82.95 -43.73 -7.34
CA ASP A 278 82.86 -44.38 -6.02
C ASP A 278 82.59 -43.37 -4.89
N LEU A 279 83.25 -42.21 -4.94
CA LEU A 279 83.02 -41.11 -4.01
C LEU A 279 81.59 -40.54 -4.14
N GLU A 280 81.12 -40.30 -5.37
CA GLU A 280 79.76 -39.81 -5.63
C GLU A 280 78.69 -40.82 -5.15
N LEU A 281 78.90 -42.12 -5.37
CA LEU A 281 78.02 -43.17 -4.84
C LEU A 281 78.00 -43.18 -3.31
N GLY A 282 79.17 -43.00 -2.67
CA GLY A 282 79.29 -42.88 -1.22
C GLY A 282 78.58 -41.65 -0.64
N GLU A 283 78.67 -40.50 -1.32
CA GLU A 283 77.95 -39.28 -0.95
C GLU A 283 76.42 -39.47 -1.04
N ILE A 284 75.95 -40.14 -2.09
CA ILE A 284 74.53 -40.50 -2.23
C ILE A 284 74.09 -41.42 -1.08
N THR A 285 74.83 -42.47 -0.76
CA THR A 285 74.51 -43.37 0.36
C THR A 285 74.43 -42.62 1.70
N TYR A 286 75.41 -41.75 1.98
CA TYR A 286 75.40 -40.93 3.20
C TYR A 286 74.18 -40.00 3.27
N SER A 287 73.82 -39.36 2.14
CA SER A 287 72.62 -38.53 2.07
C SER A 287 71.34 -39.32 2.37
N LEU A 288 71.22 -40.55 1.84
CA LEU A 288 70.09 -41.45 2.04
C LEU A 288 69.99 -42.02 3.46
N GLU A 289 71.05 -41.97 4.25
CA GLU A 289 71.05 -42.35 5.68
C GLU A 289 70.71 -41.16 6.60
N SER A 290 70.96 -39.94 6.13
CA SER A 290 70.77 -38.70 6.90
C SER A 290 69.36 -38.10 6.84
N GLU A 291 68.55 -38.52 5.87
CA GLU A 291 67.19 -38.02 5.67
C GLU A 291 66.15 -38.83 6.45
N ASP A 292 65.60 -38.23 7.51
CA ASP A 292 64.44 -38.73 8.28
C ASP A 292 63.13 -38.55 7.47
N LEU A 293 63.05 -39.19 6.29
CA LEU A 293 61.91 -39.07 5.39
C LEU A 293 60.89 -40.19 5.66
N SER A 294 59.83 -39.86 6.40
CA SER A 294 58.71 -40.77 6.61
C SER A 294 57.80 -40.82 5.38
N LEU A 295 57.81 -41.94 4.66
CA LEU A 295 56.85 -42.22 3.58
C LEU A 295 55.40 -42.07 4.09
N ASP A 296 55.11 -42.51 5.31
CA ASP A 296 53.79 -42.41 5.93
C ASP A 296 53.33 -40.95 6.06
N GLN A 297 54.21 -40.01 6.39
CA GLN A 297 53.85 -38.59 6.50
C GLN A 297 53.47 -38.00 5.13
N ILE A 298 54.24 -38.35 4.08
CA ILE A 298 53.97 -37.90 2.71
C ILE A 298 52.68 -38.52 2.19
N GLU A 299 52.44 -39.81 2.42
CA GLU A 299 51.19 -40.47 2.02
C GLU A 299 49.98 -39.90 2.75
N ASN A 300 50.11 -39.62 4.05
CA ASN A 300 49.04 -38.96 4.81
C ASN A 300 48.75 -37.55 4.29
N ARG A 301 49.77 -36.75 3.95
CA ARG A 301 49.59 -35.41 3.38
C ARG A 301 48.94 -35.47 2.00
N LEU A 302 49.41 -36.35 1.12
CA LEU A 302 48.79 -36.55 -0.21
C LEU A 302 47.33 -37.00 -0.09
N TYR A 303 47.00 -37.88 0.85
CA TYR A 303 45.62 -38.30 1.10
C TYR A 303 44.72 -37.15 1.60
N GLN A 304 45.24 -36.25 2.43
CA GLN A 304 44.52 -35.04 2.84
C GLN A 304 44.24 -34.12 1.65
N ILE A 305 45.21 -33.97 0.75
CA ILE A 305 45.06 -33.15 -0.46
C ILE A 305 44.06 -33.80 -1.42
N GLU A 306 44.13 -35.11 -1.62
CA GLU A 306 43.22 -35.87 -2.50
C GLU A 306 41.75 -35.74 -2.07
N LYS A 307 41.48 -35.68 -0.76
CA LYS A 307 40.11 -35.42 -0.24
C LYS A 307 39.54 -34.08 -0.67
N ILE A 308 40.39 -33.06 -0.76
CA ILE A 308 40.01 -31.70 -1.19
C ILE A 308 39.92 -31.67 -2.71
N GLN A 309 40.84 -32.33 -3.42
CA GLN A 309 40.81 -32.39 -4.89
C GLN A 309 39.49 -32.97 -5.40
N ASN A 310 39.08 -34.12 -4.85
CA ASN A 310 37.81 -34.78 -5.20
C ASN A 310 36.56 -33.93 -4.98
N LYS A 311 36.64 -32.86 -4.16
CA LYS A 311 35.51 -31.98 -3.84
C LYS A 311 35.53 -30.67 -4.61
N TYR A 312 36.70 -30.12 -4.91
CA TYR A 312 36.85 -28.71 -5.29
C TYR A 312 37.70 -28.46 -6.55
N GLY A 313 38.40 -29.46 -7.10
CA GLY A 313 39.19 -29.33 -8.32
C GLY A 313 40.37 -30.30 -8.37
N ASP A 314 40.78 -30.73 -9.56
CA ASP A 314 41.84 -31.74 -9.72
C ASP A 314 43.25 -31.13 -9.61
N SER A 315 43.39 -29.82 -9.75
CA SER A 315 44.66 -29.08 -9.69
C SER A 315 44.69 -28.00 -8.61
N TYR A 316 45.90 -27.51 -8.29
CA TYR A 316 46.08 -26.37 -7.38
C TYR A 316 45.31 -25.15 -7.91
N GLU A 317 45.41 -24.87 -9.20
CA GLU A 317 44.76 -23.73 -9.86
C GLU A 317 43.24 -23.81 -9.76
N GLU A 318 42.65 -25.00 -10.00
CA GLU A 318 41.21 -25.20 -9.91
C GLU A 318 40.68 -25.02 -8.48
N ILE A 319 41.39 -25.56 -7.48
CA ILE A 319 41.01 -25.39 -6.06
C ILE A 319 41.08 -23.92 -5.65
N MET A 320 42.12 -23.19 -6.08
CA MET A 320 42.28 -21.78 -5.76
C MET A 320 41.28 -20.89 -6.50
N GLU A 321 40.93 -21.23 -7.75
CA GLU A 321 39.85 -20.56 -8.49
C GLU A 321 38.50 -20.79 -7.82
N PHE A 322 38.19 -22.03 -7.41
CA PHE A 322 36.99 -22.32 -6.64
C PHE A 322 36.94 -21.52 -5.34
N LEU A 323 38.05 -21.47 -4.57
CA LEU A 323 38.15 -20.70 -3.33
C LEU A 323 37.85 -19.22 -3.58
N LYS A 324 38.47 -18.63 -4.60
CA LYS A 324 38.25 -17.22 -4.95
C LYS A 324 36.79 -16.94 -5.30
N ASN A 325 36.19 -17.78 -6.16
CA ASN A 325 34.79 -17.62 -6.56
C ASN A 325 33.84 -17.78 -5.35
N ALA A 326 34.11 -18.74 -4.46
CA ALA A 326 33.34 -18.95 -3.24
C ALA A 326 33.44 -17.76 -2.27
N GLU A 327 34.62 -17.14 -2.13
CA GLU A 327 34.84 -15.95 -1.32
C GLU A 327 34.11 -14.72 -1.88
N GLU A 328 34.17 -14.49 -3.19
CA GLU A 328 33.45 -13.42 -3.87
C GLU A 328 31.92 -13.58 -3.72
N GLU A 329 31.42 -14.81 -3.91
CA GLU A 329 30.01 -15.13 -3.72
C GLU A 329 29.58 -14.92 -2.26
N LEU A 330 30.36 -15.43 -1.30
CA LEU A 330 30.08 -15.28 0.12
C LEU A 330 30.02 -13.80 0.52
N SER A 331 30.99 -13.00 0.09
CA SER A 331 31.03 -11.56 0.37
C SER A 331 29.78 -10.84 -0.15
N THR A 332 29.38 -11.15 -1.38
CA THR A 332 28.17 -10.59 -2.01
C THR A 332 26.90 -10.97 -1.23
N LEU A 333 26.79 -12.24 -0.83
CA LEU A 333 25.64 -12.74 -0.06
C LEU A 333 25.58 -12.14 1.35
N GLU A 334 26.71 -11.99 2.03
CA GLU A 334 26.80 -11.37 3.35
C GLU A 334 26.43 -9.88 3.32
N GLU A 335 26.92 -9.11 2.35
CA GLU A 335 26.54 -7.70 2.18
C GLU A 335 25.02 -7.55 1.99
N LEU A 336 24.44 -8.39 1.14
CA LEU A 336 22.99 -8.42 0.94
C LEU A 336 22.24 -8.81 2.22
N ASN A 337 22.79 -9.71 3.05
CA ASN A 337 22.15 -10.14 4.31
C ASN A 337 22.18 -9.02 5.35
N PHE A 338 23.30 -8.29 5.42
CA PHE A 338 23.43 -7.09 6.24
C PHE A 338 22.41 -6.02 5.84
N LYS A 339 22.32 -5.70 4.54
CA LYS A 339 21.32 -4.75 4.00
C LYS A 339 19.89 -5.17 4.33
N LEU A 340 19.58 -6.47 4.26
CA LEU A 340 18.25 -6.99 4.60
C LEU A 340 17.93 -6.80 6.08
N LYS A 341 18.86 -7.15 6.98
CA LYS A 341 18.70 -6.94 8.43
C LYS A 341 18.51 -5.45 8.77
N GLU A 342 19.32 -4.58 8.18
CA GLU A 342 19.20 -3.14 8.36
C GLU A 342 17.82 -2.63 7.88
N GLN A 343 17.38 -3.08 6.70
CA GLN A 343 16.08 -2.69 6.16
C GLN A 343 14.90 -3.20 7.02
N ARG A 344 14.99 -4.42 7.58
CA ARG A 344 14.00 -4.93 8.55
C ARG A 344 13.90 -4.03 9.77
N GLN A 345 15.05 -3.64 10.32
CA GLN A 345 15.11 -2.78 11.48
C GLN A 345 14.47 -1.41 11.20
N ARG A 346 14.74 -0.82 10.03
CA ARG A 346 14.11 0.44 9.60
C ARG A 346 12.58 0.32 9.50
N VAL A 347 12.06 -0.78 8.94
CA VAL A 347 10.60 -1.02 8.89
C VAL A 347 10.03 -1.09 10.31
N ILE A 348 10.68 -1.79 11.23
CA ILE A 348 10.25 -1.91 12.63
C ILE A 348 10.22 -0.53 13.30
N GLU A 349 11.26 0.27 13.13
CA GLU A 349 11.36 1.61 13.71
C GLU A 349 10.28 2.56 13.18
N GLU A 350 10.08 2.62 11.86
CA GLU A 350 9.03 3.44 11.27
C GLU A 350 7.63 2.96 11.65
N THR A 351 7.44 1.65 11.85
CA THR A 351 6.17 1.08 12.32
C THR A 351 5.91 1.41 13.78
N LYS A 352 6.94 1.41 14.66
CA LYS A 352 6.80 1.86 16.05
C LYS A 352 6.36 3.33 16.12
N LYS A 353 6.97 4.21 15.33
CA LYS A 353 6.55 5.63 15.21
C LYS A 353 5.10 5.77 14.73
N TYR A 354 4.67 4.94 13.76
CA TYR A 354 3.27 4.89 13.34
C TYR A 354 2.35 4.49 14.50
N LEU A 355 2.70 3.43 15.24
CA LEU A 355 1.90 2.92 16.35
C LEU A 355 1.75 3.94 17.46
N GLU A 356 2.81 4.68 17.81
CA GLU A 356 2.75 5.78 18.79
C GLU A 356 1.69 6.83 18.41
N LEU A 357 1.74 7.33 17.16
CA LEU A 357 0.77 8.30 16.66
C LEU A 357 -0.66 7.72 16.57
N ALA A 358 -0.79 6.47 16.13
CA ALA A 358 -2.09 5.82 15.99
C ALA A 358 -2.75 5.54 17.36
N VAL A 359 -1.96 5.21 18.38
CA VAL A 359 -2.44 5.04 19.76
C VAL A 359 -2.84 6.39 20.37
N GLU A 360 -2.08 7.46 20.11
CA GLU A 360 -2.48 8.82 20.51
C GLU A 360 -3.83 9.20 19.89
N LEU A 361 -3.98 8.97 18.58
CA LEU A 361 -5.23 9.23 17.85
C LEU A 361 -6.39 8.40 18.42
N SER A 362 -6.18 7.11 18.70
CA SER A 362 -7.21 6.24 19.29
C SER A 362 -7.68 6.72 20.66
N LYS A 363 -6.76 7.16 21.53
CA LYS A 363 -7.11 7.74 22.83
C LYS A 363 -7.96 8.99 22.67
N LYS A 364 -7.56 9.90 21.76
CA LYS A 364 -8.32 11.12 21.45
C LYS A 364 -9.70 10.82 20.88
N ARG A 365 -9.81 9.85 19.96
CA ARG A 365 -11.08 9.40 19.39
C ARG A 365 -12.02 8.85 20.46
N LYS A 366 -11.55 7.97 21.36
CA LYS A 366 -12.37 7.42 22.47
C LYS A 366 -12.92 8.51 23.40
N LEU A 367 -12.12 9.53 23.73
CA LEU A 367 -12.59 10.68 24.52
C LEU A 367 -13.57 11.55 23.74
N THR A 368 -13.33 11.73 22.44
CA THR A 368 -14.19 12.50 21.55
C THR A 368 -15.54 11.82 21.34
N ALA A 369 -15.55 10.48 21.26
CA ALA A 369 -16.75 9.66 21.07
C ALA A 369 -17.76 9.94 22.18
N LYS A 370 -17.33 10.00 23.45
CA LYS A 370 -18.22 10.34 24.57
C LYS A 370 -18.79 11.76 24.51
N LYS A 371 -18.01 12.73 24.01
CA LYS A 371 -18.51 14.09 23.78
C LYS A 371 -19.48 14.15 22.60
N PHE A 372 -19.19 13.41 21.55
CA PHE A 372 -20.00 13.32 20.34
C PHE A 372 -21.35 12.65 20.63
N GLU A 373 -21.35 11.50 21.33
CA GLU A 373 -22.57 10.82 21.80
C GLU A 373 -23.50 11.79 22.55
N LYS A 374 -22.95 12.54 23.51
CA LYS A 374 -23.73 13.50 24.32
C LYS A 374 -24.33 14.61 23.45
N LYS A 375 -23.52 15.27 22.62
CA LYS A 375 -24.01 16.37 21.77
C LYS A 375 -25.00 15.88 20.71
N LEU A 376 -24.73 14.73 20.08
CA LEU A 376 -25.63 14.15 19.10
C LEU A 376 -26.98 13.77 19.73
N THR A 377 -26.96 13.23 20.96
CA THR A 377 -28.17 12.98 21.73
C THR A 377 -28.93 14.28 22.03
N GLU A 378 -28.25 15.34 22.47
CA GLU A 378 -28.87 16.65 22.72
C GLU A 378 -29.53 17.25 21.45
N GLU A 379 -28.84 17.15 20.31
CA GLU A 379 -29.38 17.60 19.02
C GLU A 379 -30.59 16.77 18.60
N LEU A 380 -30.54 15.44 18.73
CA LEU A 380 -31.63 14.56 18.32
C LEU A 380 -32.88 14.69 19.21
N LYS A 381 -32.72 15.02 20.49
CA LYS A 381 -33.86 15.34 21.36
C LYS A 381 -34.67 16.53 20.85
N GLN A 382 -34.01 17.55 20.29
CA GLN A 382 -34.69 18.70 19.67
C GLN A 382 -35.40 18.34 18.35
N LEU A 383 -35.08 17.18 17.77
CA LEU A 383 -35.61 16.66 16.50
C LEU A 383 -36.66 15.56 16.72
N ALA A 384 -37.43 15.65 17.81
CA ALA A 384 -38.46 14.69 18.23
C ALA A 384 -37.96 13.25 18.44
N MET A 385 -36.71 13.10 18.88
CA MET A 385 -36.16 11.82 19.33
C MET A 385 -35.76 11.91 20.80
N GLU A 386 -36.72 12.27 21.66
CA GLU A 386 -36.49 12.57 23.09
C GLU A 386 -35.79 11.44 23.87
N ASN A 387 -36.09 10.21 23.46
CA ASN A 387 -35.71 8.97 24.13
C ASN A 387 -34.52 8.27 23.47
N VAL A 388 -33.84 8.94 22.53
CA VAL A 388 -32.74 8.35 21.78
C VAL A 388 -31.52 8.11 22.66
N VAL A 389 -30.88 6.97 22.43
CA VAL A 389 -29.56 6.64 22.98
C VAL A 389 -28.58 6.47 21.82
N ILE A 390 -27.47 7.19 21.87
CA ILE A 390 -26.36 7.07 20.92
C ILE A 390 -25.18 6.38 21.62
N ASP A 391 -24.62 5.38 20.96
CA ASP A 391 -23.44 4.64 21.42
C ASP A 391 -22.44 4.56 20.26
N PHE A 392 -21.32 5.27 20.37
CA PHE A 392 -20.28 5.25 19.36
C PHE A 392 -19.24 4.21 19.76
N ARG A 393 -19.26 3.05 19.08
CA ARG A 393 -18.37 1.93 19.37
C ARG A 393 -17.10 2.05 18.56
N ILE A 394 -15.95 2.02 19.24
CA ILE A 394 -14.63 2.02 18.62
C ILE A 394 -13.93 0.70 18.94
N SER A 395 -13.57 -0.02 17.89
CA SER A 395 -12.69 -1.19 17.97
C SER A 395 -11.29 -0.81 17.47
N SER A 396 -10.25 -1.22 18.18
CA SER A 396 -8.85 -0.92 17.82
C SER A 396 -8.11 -2.22 17.52
N LYS A 397 -7.25 -2.22 16.50
CA LYS A 397 -6.31 -3.33 16.26
C LYS A 397 -5.39 -3.52 17.48
N ASN A 398 -5.07 -4.77 17.80
CA ASN A 398 -4.12 -5.10 18.86
C ASN A 398 -2.73 -4.53 18.52
N ILE A 399 -2.06 -3.95 19.52
CA ILE A 399 -0.73 -3.38 19.36
C ILE A 399 0.28 -4.53 19.52
N PRO A 400 1.09 -4.84 18.51
CA PRO A 400 2.09 -5.90 18.60
C PRO A 400 3.24 -5.49 19.54
N GLU A 401 3.73 -6.46 20.33
CA GLU A 401 4.87 -6.26 21.23
C GLU A 401 6.16 -6.86 20.68
N LYS A 402 6.06 -7.95 19.91
CA LYS A 402 7.21 -8.65 19.34
C LYS A 402 7.65 -8.02 18.03
N GLU A 403 8.95 -7.97 17.78
CA GLU A 403 9.52 -7.36 16.58
C GLU A 403 9.01 -7.98 15.28
N GLU A 404 8.83 -9.29 15.25
CA GLU A 404 8.32 -10.00 14.07
C GLU A 404 6.85 -9.66 13.77
N GLU A 405 6.05 -9.42 14.82
CA GLU A 405 4.66 -8.97 14.67
C GLU A 405 4.60 -7.49 14.24
N ILE A 406 5.50 -6.64 14.76
CA ILE A 406 5.63 -5.23 14.35
C ILE A 406 6.03 -5.14 12.87
N LEU A 407 7.03 -5.92 12.45
CA LEU A 407 7.50 -5.98 11.07
C LEU A 407 6.35 -6.27 10.09
N ASN A 408 5.47 -7.21 10.47
CA ASN A 408 4.36 -7.67 9.66
C ASN A 408 3.04 -6.90 9.90
N PHE A 409 3.03 -5.91 10.79
CA PHE A 409 1.81 -5.20 11.18
C PHE A 409 1.16 -4.46 10.00
N ASN A 410 -0.16 -4.63 9.83
CA ASN A 410 -0.91 -3.97 8.77
C ASN A 410 -1.39 -2.56 9.21
N THR A 411 -0.55 -1.57 8.93
CA THR A 411 -0.85 -0.13 9.10
C THR A 411 -1.92 0.34 8.13
N GLY A 412 -2.72 1.35 8.48
CA GLY A 412 -3.69 1.97 7.59
C GLY A 412 -3.63 3.50 7.64
N GLU A 413 -4.10 4.15 6.60
CA GLU A 413 -4.11 5.62 6.47
C GLU A 413 -4.87 6.32 7.61
N ASN A 414 -5.92 5.65 8.13
CA ASN A 414 -6.80 6.17 9.17
C ASN A 414 -6.46 5.70 10.60
N GLY A 415 -5.29 5.08 10.79
CA GLY A 415 -4.84 4.58 12.09
C GLY A 415 -5.24 3.13 12.37
N ILE A 416 -5.44 2.82 13.66
CA ILE A 416 -5.71 1.45 14.15
C ILE A 416 -7.17 1.21 14.52
N ASP A 417 -8.02 2.23 14.44
CA ASP A 417 -9.42 2.13 14.86
C ASP A 417 -10.36 1.87 13.68
N SER A 418 -11.45 1.17 13.98
CA SER A 418 -12.70 1.15 13.24
C SER A 418 -13.81 1.64 14.16
N GLY A 419 -14.69 2.51 13.67
CA GLY A 419 -15.74 3.14 14.47
C GLY A 419 -17.12 2.95 13.84
N GLU A 420 -18.14 2.72 14.65
CA GLU A 420 -19.51 2.62 14.19
C GLU A 420 -20.48 3.26 15.19
N ILE A 421 -21.46 4.01 14.67
CA ILE A 421 -22.51 4.63 15.46
C ILE A 421 -23.66 3.63 15.61
N PHE A 422 -24.02 3.36 16.86
CA PHE A 422 -25.19 2.60 17.25
C PHE A 422 -26.24 3.55 17.82
N ILE A 423 -27.51 3.26 17.56
CA ILE A 423 -28.65 4.06 17.99
C ILE A 423 -29.75 3.16 18.54
N SER A 424 -30.41 3.65 19.57
CA SER A 424 -31.68 3.12 20.06
C SER A 424 -32.68 4.28 20.10
N PRO A 425 -33.69 4.32 19.21
CA PRO A 425 -34.69 5.39 19.21
C PRO A 425 -35.59 5.39 20.45
N ASN A 426 -35.73 4.23 21.09
CA ASN A 426 -36.65 3.99 22.20
C ASN A 426 -35.90 3.61 23.47
N ILE A 427 -36.37 4.09 24.62
CA ILE A 427 -35.86 3.68 25.93
C ILE A 427 -36.08 2.18 26.12
N GLY A 428 -35.05 1.48 26.63
CA GLY A 428 -35.12 0.07 27.00
C GLY A 428 -34.77 -0.90 25.86
N GLU A 429 -34.56 -0.43 24.64
CA GLU A 429 -34.03 -1.23 23.54
C GLU A 429 -32.51 -1.13 23.46
N GLU A 430 -31.84 -2.24 23.09
CA GLU A 430 -30.40 -2.21 22.83
C GLU A 430 -30.06 -1.38 21.58
N PRO A 431 -29.02 -0.53 21.64
CA PRO A 431 -28.52 0.18 20.47
C PRO A 431 -28.15 -0.77 19.33
N LYS A 432 -28.62 -0.47 18.13
CA LYS A 432 -28.36 -1.21 16.89
C LYS A 432 -27.59 -0.32 15.91
N PRO A 433 -26.87 -0.92 14.93
CA PRO A 433 -26.28 -0.14 13.84
C PRO A 433 -27.32 0.76 13.17
N LEU A 434 -26.91 1.97 12.74
CA LEU A 434 -27.77 2.91 12.02
C LEU A 434 -28.48 2.27 10.81
N ALA A 435 -27.83 1.28 10.20
CA ALA A 435 -28.38 0.50 9.09
C ALA A 435 -29.64 -0.32 9.39
N LYS A 436 -29.94 -0.54 10.66
CA LYS A 436 -31.11 -1.32 11.11
C LYS A 436 -32.26 -0.45 11.61
N ILE A 437 -32.17 0.87 11.46
CA ILE A 437 -33.29 1.77 11.74
C ILE A 437 -34.35 1.59 10.65
N ALA A 438 -35.62 1.53 11.05
CA ALA A 438 -36.73 1.19 10.16
C ALA A 438 -37.34 2.40 9.42
N SER A 439 -37.11 3.64 9.87
CA SER A 439 -37.77 4.85 9.34
C SER A 439 -36.83 5.78 8.56
N GLY A 440 -37.20 6.11 7.33
CA GLY A 440 -36.43 7.00 6.47
C GLY A 440 -36.25 8.41 7.05
N GLY A 441 -37.31 8.95 7.66
CA GLY A 441 -37.28 10.28 8.28
C GLY A 441 -36.41 10.36 9.53
N GLU A 442 -36.33 9.28 10.33
CA GLU A 442 -35.42 9.24 11.49
C GLU A 442 -33.96 9.32 11.07
N LEU A 443 -33.60 8.61 10.00
CA LEU A 443 -32.24 8.63 9.48
C LEU A 443 -31.85 10.02 8.96
N SER A 444 -32.75 10.69 8.23
CA SER A 444 -32.51 12.07 7.75
C SER A 444 -32.31 13.06 8.90
N ARG A 445 -33.01 12.87 10.03
CA ARG A 445 -32.81 13.70 11.24
C ARG A 445 -31.49 13.41 11.94
N VAL A 446 -31.10 12.14 12.07
CA VAL A 446 -29.78 11.75 12.58
C VAL A 446 -28.69 12.39 11.73
N MET A 447 -28.81 12.34 10.41
CA MET A 447 -27.84 12.95 9.50
C MET A 447 -27.80 14.47 9.66
N LEU A 448 -28.95 15.15 9.72
CA LEU A 448 -28.99 16.59 9.96
C LEU A 448 -28.26 16.95 11.27
N ALA A 449 -28.51 16.21 12.35
CA ALA A 449 -27.83 16.44 13.62
C ALA A 449 -26.32 16.23 13.52
N ILE A 450 -25.86 15.16 12.84
CA ILE A 450 -24.44 14.93 12.60
C ILE A 450 -23.82 16.09 11.80
N LYS A 451 -24.43 16.50 10.68
CA LYS A 451 -23.92 17.59 9.83
C LYS A 451 -23.94 18.96 10.51
N VAL A 452 -24.85 19.21 11.45
CA VAL A 452 -24.82 20.41 12.29
C VAL A 452 -23.63 20.39 13.25
N LEU A 453 -23.22 19.20 13.71
CA LEU A 453 -22.07 19.01 14.60
C LEU A 453 -20.74 18.91 13.84
N THR A 454 -20.75 18.40 12.61
CA THR A 454 -19.57 18.26 11.75
C THR A 454 -19.59 19.37 10.70
N HIS A 455 -18.76 20.39 10.90
CA HIS A 455 -18.60 21.51 9.96
C HIS A 455 -17.82 21.11 8.68
N GLU A 456 -18.22 20.00 8.05
CA GLU A 456 -17.59 19.43 6.86
C GLU A 456 -18.11 20.09 5.56
N ASP A 457 -17.38 19.91 4.45
CA ASP A 457 -17.83 20.17 3.07
C ASP A 457 -18.49 21.54 2.83
N VAL A 458 -17.67 22.59 2.89
CA VAL A 458 -18.05 23.93 2.40
C VAL A 458 -18.29 23.85 0.89
N ASN A 459 -19.37 24.48 0.39
CA ASN A 459 -19.74 24.60 -1.04
C ASN A 459 -20.43 23.40 -1.73
N LYS A 460 -20.73 22.31 -1.00
CA LYS A 460 -21.55 21.19 -1.50
C LYS A 460 -23.04 21.52 -1.46
N LEU A 461 -23.84 21.01 -2.41
CA LEU A 461 -25.31 21.06 -2.31
C LEU A 461 -25.79 19.90 -1.42
N THR A 462 -26.51 20.19 -0.34
CA THR A 462 -27.16 19.17 0.49
C THR A 462 -28.67 19.21 0.28
N VAL A 463 -29.23 18.11 -0.20
CA VAL A 463 -30.66 17.93 -0.45
C VAL A 463 -31.27 17.07 0.66
N PHE A 464 -32.32 17.57 1.31
CA PHE A 464 -33.13 16.81 2.25
C PHE A 464 -34.51 16.56 1.65
N ASP A 465 -34.88 15.30 1.51
CA ASP A 465 -36.23 14.87 1.17
C ASP A 465 -36.89 14.20 2.37
N GLU A 466 -38.18 14.41 2.54
CA GLU A 466 -39.01 13.76 3.58
C GLU A 466 -38.53 13.91 5.04
N ILE A 467 -37.71 14.91 5.35
CA ILE A 467 -37.23 15.17 6.72
C ILE A 467 -38.37 15.48 7.71
N ASP A 468 -39.52 15.90 7.18
CA ASP A 468 -40.73 16.24 7.91
C ASP A 468 -41.70 15.06 8.11
N THR A 469 -41.33 13.84 7.68
CA THR A 469 -42.19 12.65 7.81
C THR A 469 -42.40 12.27 9.28
N GLY A 470 -43.68 12.22 9.68
CA GLY A 470 -44.08 11.84 11.03
C GLY A 470 -43.87 12.94 12.07
N ILE A 471 -43.74 14.20 11.64
CA ILE A 471 -43.40 15.33 12.51
C ILE A 471 -44.42 16.45 12.33
N GLY A 472 -44.69 17.19 13.41
CA GLY A 472 -45.48 18.41 13.38
C GLY A 472 -45.15 19.32 14.56
N GLY A 473 -45.77 20.50 14.60
CA GLY A 473 -45.67 21.42 15.73
C GLY A 473 -44.27 22.01 15.92
N GLU A 474 -43.82 22.10 17.18
CA GLU A 474 -42.58 22.75 17.59
C GLU A 474 -41.33 22.11 16.96
N THR A 475 -41.32 20.79 16.80
CA THR A 475 -40.21 20.05 16.17
C THR A 475 -39.93 20.52 14.75
N ALA A 476 -40.98 20.85 13.98
CA ALA A 476 -40.81 21.34 12.61
C ALA A 476 -40.10 22.70 12.57
N PHE A 477 -40.25 23.54 13.60
CA PHE A 477 -39.47 24.77 13.73
C PHE A 477 -38.00 24.48 13.99
N TYR A 478 -37.69 23.58 14.93
CA TYR A 478 -36.31 23.21 15.22
C TYR A 478 -35.61 22.64 13.98
N ILE A 479 -36.28 21.80 13.19
CA ILE A 479 -35.75 21.31 11.91
C ILE A 479 -35.43 22.48 10.97
N GLY A 480 -36.38 23.41 10.80
CA GLY A 480 -36.17 24.60 9.97
C GLY A 480 -34.98 25.45 10.42
N GLU A 481 -34.82 25.68 11.72
CA GLU A 481 -33.69 26.40 12.30
C GLU A 481 -32.35 25.69 12.07
N LYS A 482 -32.31 24.36 12.21
CA LYS A 482 -31.10 23.56 11.97
C LYS A 482 -30.71 23.55 10.48
N LEU A 483 -31.68 23.40 9.57
CA LEU A 483 -31.45 23.51 8.13
C LEU A 483 -30.95 24.91 7.75
N LYS A 484 -31.54 25.96 8.35
CA LYS A 484 -31.07 27.33 8.19
C LYS A 484 -29.65 27.53 8.69
N LYS A 485 -29.31 27.00 9.87
CA LYS A 485 -27.95 27.03 10.42
C LYS A 485 -26.97 26.29 9.51
N LEU A 486 -27.36 25.12 9.01
CA LEU A 486 -26.54 24.35 8.07
C LEU A 486 -26.27 25.15 6.78
N SER A 487 -27.28 25.87 6.27
CA SER A 487 -27.16 26.68 5.04
C SER A 487 -26.18 27.85 5.11
N GLN A 488 -25.68 28.20 6.30
CA GLN A 488 -24.68 29.27 6.44
C GLN A 488 -23.32 28.89 5.81
N ASN A 489 -23.03 27.59 5.70
CA ASN A 489 -21.75 27.10 5.20
C ASN A 489 -21.88 26.30 3.89
N ARG A 490 -23.11 26.06 3.41
CA ARG A 490 -23.39 25.24 2.23
C ARG A 490 -24.76 25.56 1.64
N GLN A 491 -25.01 25.12 0.40
CA GLN A 491 -26.33 25.27 -0.20
C GLN A 491 -27.23 24.14 0.31
N VAL A 492 -28.41 24.47 0.85
CA VAL A 492 -29.37 23.48 1.37
C VAL A 492 -30.65 23.56 0.58
N LEU A 493 -31.11 22.42 0.05
CA LEU A 493 -32.40 22.29 -0.61
C LEU A 493 -33.27 21.32 0.17
N CYS A 494 -34.46 21.74 0.60
CA CYS A 494 -35.38 20.88 1.34
C CYS A 494 -36.73 20.79 0.64
N VAL A 495 -37.21 19.57 0.43
CA VAL A 495 -38.61 19.32 0.06
C VAL A 495 -39.43 19.26 1.34
N THR A 496 -40.50 20.04 1.45
CA THR A 496 -41.35 20.02 2.65
C THR A 496 -42.81 20.33 2.36
N HIS A 497 -43.68 19.83 3.25
CA HIS A 497 -45.09 20.20 3.31
C HIS A 497 -45.43 21.01 4.57
N LEU A 498 -44.47 21.23 5.48
CA LEU A 498 -44.68 21.94 6.74
C LEU A 498 -44.35 23.43 6.60
N ALA A 499 -45.33 24.28 6.95
CA ALA A 499 -45.20 25.74 6.92
C ALA A 499 -44.06 26.24 7.81
N GLN A 500 -43.85 25.57 8.95
CA GLN A 500 -42.82 25.88 9.94
C GLN A 500 -41.41 25.80 9.32
N ILE A 501 -41.11 24.73 8.57
CA ILE A 501 -39.82 24.56 7.89
C ILE A 501 -39.70 25.58 6.76
N ALA A 502 -40.73 25.70 5.91
CA ALA A 502 -40.72 26.61 4.78
C ALA A 502 -40.57 28.08 5.19
N SER A 503 -41.07 28.46 6.37
CA SER A 503 -40.91 29.82 6.90
C SER A 503 -39.47 30.22 7.20
N LYS A 504 -38.58 29.25 7.47
CA LYS A 504 -37.16 29.50 7.80
C LYS A 504 -36.23 29.62 6.59
N ALA A 505 -36.74 29.30 5.39
CA ALA A 505 -35.96 29.36 4.16
C ALA A 505 -35.56 30.78 3.76
N ASP A 506 -34.45 30.91 3.05
CA ASP A 506 -34.09 32.11 2.29
C ASP A 506 -34.97 32.22 1.04
N ASN A 507 -35.05 31.11 0.31
CA ASN A 507 -35.69 31.04 -1.00
C ASN A 507 -36.81 30.01 -0.96
N HIS A 508 -37.92 30.30 -1.64
CA HIS A 508 -39.11 29.45 -1.61
C HIS A 508 -39.63 29.24 -3.02
N PHE A 509 -39.49 28.03 -3.54
CA PHE A 509 -40.11 27.61 -4.79
C PHE A 509 -41.46 26.94 -4.52
N TYR A 510 -42.46 27.39 -5.28
CA TYR A 510 -43.77 26.75 -5.33
C TYR A 510 -43.90 25.91 -6.60
N ILE A 511 -44.35 24.68 -6.42
CA ILE A 511 -44.56 23.71 -7.50
C ILE A 511 -46.05 23.42 -7.64
N GLU A 512 -46.58 23.64 -8.84
CA GLU A 512 -47.98 23.34 -9.17
C GLU A 512 -48.12 22.52 -10.47
N LYS A 513 -49.21 21.76 -10.54
CA LYS A 513 -49.60 21.06 -11.76
C LYS A 513 -50.57 21.93 -12.52
N ILE A 514 -50.24 22.23 -13.78
CA ILE A 514 -51.15 22.90 -14.71
C ILE A 514 -51.54 21.91 -15.81
N VAL A 515 -52.80 21.91 -16.22
CA VAL A 515 -53.24 21.18 -17.42
C VAL A 515 -53.23 22.17 -18.57
N PHE A 516 -52.34 21.94 -19.53
CA PHE A 516 -52.22 22.75 -20.74
C PHE A 516 -52.44 21.84 -21.95
N GLU A 517 -53.40 22.19 -22.81
CA GLU A 517 -53.75 21.43 -24.02
C GLU A 517 -53.97 19.92 -23.77
N GLY A 518 -54.66 19.59 -22.67
CA GLY A 518 -54.98 18.19 -22.31
C GLY A 518 -53.81 17.38 -21.74
N ARG A 519 -52.65 18.00 -21.51
CA ARG A 519 -51.48 17.37 -20.86
C ARG A 519 -51.14 18.07 -19.54
N THR A 520 -50.81 17.28 -18.53
CA THR A 520 -50.30 17.80 -17.26
C THR A 520 -48.85 18.27 -17.42
N LYS A 521 -48.57 19.51 -17.05
CA LYS A 521 -47.23 20.09 -16.95
C LYS A 521 -46.97 20.52 -15.51
N THR A 522 -45.74 20.36 -15.07
CA THR A 522 -45.26 20.93 -13.80
C THR A 522 -44.73 22.33 -14.04
N MET A 523 -45.22 23.30 -13.28
CA MET A 523 -44.68 24.66 -13.23
C MET A 523 -44.01 24.88 -11.88
N ILE A 524 -42.83 25.51 -11.90
CA ILE A 524 -42.05 25.83 -10.71
C ILE A 524 -41.78 27.33 -10.73
N LYS A 525 -42.15 28.03 -9.65
CA LYS A 525 -42.02 29.48 -9.54
C LYS A 525 -41.30 29.85 -8.25
N LEU A 526 -40.28 30.71 -8.34
CA LEU A 526 -39.69 31.36 -7.17
C LEU A 526 -40.68 32.39 -6.61
N LEU A 527 -41.03 32.27 -5.33
CA LEU A 527 -42.01 33.14 -4.69
C LEU A 527 -41.36 34.46 -4.25
N ASN A 528 -42.04 35.56 -4.58
CA ASN A 528 -41.73 36.86 -3.96
C ASN A 528 -42.27 36.91 -2.52
N LYS A 529 -42.01 37.99 -1.80
CA LYS A 529 -42.43 38.14 -0.39
C LYS A 529 -43.95 37.97 -0.17
N GLU A 530 -44.78 38.51 -1.06
CA GLU A 530 -46.23 38.44 -0.92
C GLU A 530 -46.79 37.05 -1.24
N ASP A 531 -46.31 36.46 -2.34
CA ASP A 531 -46.70 35.11 -2.76
C ASP A 531 -46.21 34.07 -1.74
N ARG A 532 -45.06 34.32 -1.09
CA ARG A 532 -44.56 33.50 0.01
C ARG A 532 -45.49 33.53 1.23
N VAL A 533 -45.97 34.70 1.66
CA VAL A 533 -46.96 34.80 2.76
C VAL A 533 -48.23 34.03 2.41
N LYS A 534 -48.72 34.16 1.17
CA LYS A 534 -49.89 33.42 0.67
C LYS A 534 -49.68 31.91 0.71
N GLU A 535 -48.52 31.43 0.29
CA GLU A 535 -48.19 30.00 0.31
C GLU A 535 -48.07 29.46 1.73
N ILE A 536 -47.37 30.17 2.64
CA ILE A 536 -47.28 29.76 4.05
C ILE A 536 -48.69 29.73 4.69
N ALA A 537 -49.53 30.72 4.42
CA ALA A 537 -50.92 30.73 4.90
C ALA A 537 -51.73 29.54 4.34
N ARG A 538 -51.51 29.16 3.08
CA ARG A 538 -52.13 27.97 2.47
C ARG A 538 -51.66 26.69 3.16
N MET A 539 -50.37 26.56 3.45
CA MET A 539 -49.78 25.39 4.09
C MET A 539 -50.24 25.20 5.54
N LEU A 540 -50.56 26.28 6.25
CA LEU A 540 -51.04 26.21 7.65
C LEU A 540 -52.44 25.59 7.81
N GLY A 541 -53.21 25.45 6.74
CA GLY A 541 -54.54 24.81 6.78
C GLY A 541 -55.58 25.68 7.50
N GLY A 542 -56.31 26.49 6.73
CA GLY A 542 -57.42 27.33 7.19
C GLY A 542 -58.26 27.83 6.02
N ASP A 543 -59.27 28.66 6.29
CA ASP A 543 -60.06 29.30 5.24
C ASP A 543 -59.14 30.11 4.32
N ARG A 544 -59.14 29.79 3.02
CA ARG A 544 -58.09 30.23 2.08
C ARG A 544 -57.99 31.75 2.11
N PHE A 545 -56.83 32.26 2.55
CA PHE A 545 -56.53 33.69 2.65
C PHE A 545 -57.36 34.47 3.69
N SER A 546 -57.85 33.81 4.74
CA SER A 546 -58.40 34.53 5.89
C SER A 546 -57.36 35.49 6.50
N LYS A 547 -57.83 36.59 7.10
CA LYS A 547 -56.95 37.56 7.77
C LYS A 547 -56.10 36.91 8.87
N THR A 548 -56.66 35.94 9.58
CA THR A 548 -55.96 35.20 10.65
C THR A 548 -54.85 34.31 10.10
N SER A 549 -55.11 33.54 9.05
CA SER A 549 -54.09 32.69 8.40
C SER A 549 -52.95 33.51 7.81
N LEU A 550 -53.26 34.66 7.19
CA LEU A 550 -52.23 35.57 6.65
C LEU A 550 -51.40 36.24 7.75
N ASN A 551 -52.01 36.63 8.87
CA ASN A 551 -51.28 37.19 10.00
C ASN A 551 -50.34 36.16 10.63
N HIS A 552 -50.82 34.93 10.85
CA HIS A 552 -49.98 33.87 11.38
C HIS A 552 -48.82 33.55 10.42
N ALA A 553 -49.05 33.49 9.11
CA ALA A 553 -48.00 33.31 8.12
C ALA A 553 -46.94 34.43 8.16
N LYS A 554 -47.36 35.68 8.39
CA LYS A 554 -46.42 36.81 8.56
C LYS A 554 -45.61 36.66 9.83
N GLU A 555 -46.21 36.29 10.96
CA GLU A 555 -45.49 36.03 12.21
C GLU A 555 -44.39 34.97 12.02
N LEU A 556 -44.72 33.85 11.34
CA LEU A 556 -43.75 32.79 11.04
C LEU A 556 -42.58 33.25 10.18
N LEU A 557 -42.84 34.10 9.19
CA LEU A 557 -41.84 34.67 8.30
C LEU A 557 -41.03 35.81 8.94
N GLY A 558 -41.25 36.12 10.22
CA GLY A 558 -40.53 37.17 10.95
C GLY A 558 -41.16 38.56 10.84
N GLY A 559 -42.47 38.65 10.61
CA GLY A 559 -43.22 39.90 10.52
C GLY A 559 -43.42 40.61 11.85
N ILE A 560 -42.53 41.58 12.12
CA ILE A 560 -42.78 42.91 12.74
C ILE A 560 -43.83 42.91 13.89
N ASN A 561 -43.37 42.76 15.13
CA ASN A 561 -43.96 43.55 16.21
C ASN A 561 -43.70 45.03 15.85
N GLY A 562 -44.76 45.82 15.85
CA GLY A 562 -44.71 47.25 15.51
C GLY A 562 -43.75 48.06 16.37
#